data_AF-A0A354H2I6-F1
#
_entry.id   AF-A0A354H2I6-F1
#
_cell.length_a   1.000
_cell.length_b   1.000
_cell.length_c   1.000
_cell.angle_alpha   90.00
_cell.angle_beta   90.00
_cell.angle_gamma   90.00
#
_symmetry.space_group_name_H-M   'P 1'
#
loop_
_entity.id
_entity.type
_entity.pdbx_description
1 polymer ?
#
loop_
_entity_poly.entity_id
_entity_poly.type
_entity_poly.pdbx_seq_one_letter_code
_entity_poly.pdbx_strand_id
1 'polypeptide(L)'
;KILELIAFSSLIANKDIYANQYKKFAEHWNAKLMLQDMERINPEFYPHPIIQKPSSIPGMKSDWSDRKDDFLTKDRFIKIYEKCGGILHADNPYGSKTDYNYYRGHLKEWRNSIVNLLNAHTIKLVKDKNLYLFQMEAANANPSYTAFAPVGE
;
A
#
# COMPACT_ATOMS: atom_id res chain seq x y z
N LYS A 1 4.11 6.83 -8.77
CA LYS A 1 3.45 5.63 -9.33
C LYS A 1 3.26 4.46 -8.37
N ILE A 2 4.27 3.90 -7.70
CA ILE A 2 4.07 2.77 -6.75
C ILE A 2 3.06 3.10 -5.64
N LEU A 3 3.14 4.31 -5.08
CA LEU A 3 2.19 4.79 -4.07
C LEU A 3 0.73 4.75 -4.57
N GLU A 4 0.48 5.26 -5.78
CA GLU A 4 -0.85 5.19 -6.39
C GLU A 4 -1.32 3.73 -6.53
N LEU A 5 -0.46 2.83 -7.01
CA LEU A 5 -0.80 1.41 -7.13
C LEU A 5 -1.20 0.79 -5.80
N ILE A 6 -0.50 1.11 -4.71
CA ILE A 6 -0.85 0.66 -3.36
C ILE A 6 -2.25 1.16 -2.98
N ALA A 7 -2.53 2.46 -3.17
CA ALA A 7 -3.81 3.05 -2.81
C ALA A 7 -5.00 2.44 -3.57
N PHE A 8 -4.83 2.16 -4.86
CA PHE A 8 -5.90 1.61 -5.71
C PHE A 8 -6.00 0.09 -5.71
N SER A 9 -5.03 -0.62 -5.12
CA SER A 9 -4.89 -2.08 -5.23
C SER A 9 -6.14 -2.86 -4.79
N SER A 10 -6.81 -2.45 -3.72
CA SER A 10 -8.00 -3.14 -3.22
C SER A 10 -9.26 -2.93 -4.07
N LEU A 11 -9.21 -2.00 -5.03
CA LEU A 11 -10.33 -1.72 -5.95
C LEU A 11 -10.20 -2.49 -7.27
N ILE A 12 -9.06 -3.12 -7.58
CA ILE A 12 -8.80 -3.71 -8.91
C ILE A 12 -9.78 -4.82 -9.30
N ALA A 13 -10.36 -5.51 -8.30
CA ALA A 13 -11.38 -6.54 -8.52
C ALA A 13 -12.72 -5.96 -8.99
N ASN A 14 -12.92 -4.64 -8.89
CA ASN A 14 -14.11 -3.95 -9.37
C ASN A 14 -13.73 -2.83 -10.35
N LYS A 15 -13.76 -3.16 -11.65
CA LYS A 15 -13.35 -2.26 -12.74
C LYS A 15 -14.05 -0.90 -12.71
N ASP A 16 -15.36 -0.88 -12.46
CA ASP A 16 -16.16 0.35 -12.51
C ASP A 16 -15.83 1.28 -11.34
N ILE A 17 -15.71 0.71 -10.13
CA ILE A 17 -15.28 1.47 -8.93
C ILE A 17 -13.88 2.01 -9.12
N TYR A 18 -12.95 1.18 -9.59
CA TYR A 18 -11.57 1.59 -9.90
C TYR A 18 -11.54 2.74 -10.90
N ALA A 19 -12.22 2.60 -12.05
CA ALA A 19 -12.18 3.58 -13.14
C ALA A 19 -12.76 4.93 -12.72
N ASN A 20 -13.90 4.93 -12.02
CA ASN A 20 -14.52 6.16 -11.52
C ASN A 20 -13.59 6.90 -10.56
N GLN A 21 -12.93 6.17 -9.67
CA GLN A 21 -12.08 6.77 -8.66
C GLN A 21 -10.72 7.22 -9.20
N TYR A 22 -10.15 6.46 -10.14
CA TYR A 22 -8.93 6.85 -10.83
C TYR A 22 -9.15 8.12 -11.66
N LYS A 23 -10.32 8.28 -12.30
CA LYS A 23 -10.68 9.50 -13.04
C LYS A 23 -10.64 10.74 -12.13
N LYS A 24 -11.31 10.68 -10.97
CA LYS A 24 -11.33 11.77 -9.98
C LYS A 24 -9.93 12.15 -9.51
N PHE A 25 -9.09 11.16 -9.25
CA PHE A 25 -7.72 11.39 -8.82
C PHE A 25 -6.84 12.02 -9.91
N ALA A 26 -7.01 11.60 -11.17
CA ALA A 26 -6.27 12.17 -12.30
C ALA A 26 -6.59 13.66 -12.52
N GLU A 27 -7.76 14.12 -12.10
CA GLU A 27 -8.16 15.54 -12.12
C GLU A 27 -7.53 16.32 -10.95
N HIS A 28 -7.48 15.73 -9.76
CA HIS A 28 -6.99 16.37 -8.54
C HIS A 28 -5.96 15.48 -7.83
N TRP A 29 -4.67 15.71 -8.15
CA TRP A 29 -3.51 14.97 -7.65
C TRP A 29 -3.19 15.24 -6.17
N ASN A 30 -4.15 14.97 -5.29
CA ASN A 30 -4.04 15.16 -3.84
C ASN A 30 -4.09 13.81 -3.12
N ALA A 31 -2.97 13.37 -2.56
CA ALA A 31 -2.88 12.07 -1.89
C ALA A 31 -3.76 11.95 -0.64
N LYS A 32 -3.94 13.03 0.13
CA LYS A 32 -4.79 13.00 1.32
C LYS A 32 -6.25 12.74 0.94
N LEU A 33 -6.77 13.50 -0.02
CA LEU A 33 -8.13 13.33 -0.53
C LEU A 33 -8.30 11.96 -1.19
N MET A 34 -7.30 11.50 -1.95
CA MET A 34 -7.30 10.16 -2.54
C MET A 34 -7.45 9.09 -1.45
N LEU A 35 -6.63 9.07 -0.40
CA LEU A 35 -6.74 8.04 0.63
C LEU A 35 -8.08 8.11 1.38
N GLN A 36 -8.61 9.30 1.63
CA GLN A 36 -9.93 9.48 2.26
C GLN A 36 -11.08 8.95 1.38
N ASP A 37 -11.00 9.17 0.07
CA ASP A 37 -11.98 8.61 -0.86
C ASP A 37 -11.89 7.09 -0.96
N MET A 38 -10.67 6.52 -0.94
CA MET A 38 -10.50 5.05 -0.91
C MET A 38 -11.12 4.47 0.35
N GLU A 39 -10.85 5.09 1.51
CA GLU A 39 -11.37 4.66 2.81
C GLU A 39 -12.89 4.73 2.89
N ARG A 40 -13.52 5.73 2.24
CA ARG A 40 -14.98 5.82 2.14
C ARG A 40 -15.57 4.66 1.33
N ILE A 41 -14.88 4.20 0.30
CA ILE A 41 -15.33 3.11 -0.57
C ILE A 41 -15.06 1.75 0.06
N ASN A 42 -13.90 1.59 0.69
CA ASN A 42 -13.43 0.38 1.35
C ASN A 42 -12.63 0.78 2.60
N PRO A 43 -13.20 0.68 3.82
CA PRO A 43 -12.49 1.04 5.05
C PRO A 43 -11.17 0.26 5.26
N GLU A 44 -11.11 -0.97 4.74
CA GLU A 44 -9.93 -1.86 4.82
C GLU A 44 -9.13 -1.88 3.50
N PHE A 45 -9.17 -0.77 2.74
CA PHE A 45 -8.51 -0.68 1.42
C PHE A 45 -6.98 -0.78 1.47
N TYR A 46 -6.38 -0.35 2.58
CA TYR A 46 -4.94 -0.20 2.69
C TYR A 46 -4.33 -1.51 3.17
N PRO A 47 -3.19 -1.98 2.61
CA PRO A 47 -2.55 -3.21 3.04
C PRO A 47 -2.29 -3.24 4.55
N HIS A 48 -2.64 -4.35 5.19
CA HIS A 48 -2.37 -4.58 6.60
C HIS A 48 -1.16 -5.51 6.74
N PRO A 49 0.05 -4.99 7.03
CA PRO A 49 1.26 -5.78 7.04
C PRO A 49 1.34 -6.68 8.28
N ILE A 50 1.76 -7.92 8.08
CA ILE A 50 1.88 -8.93 9.13
C ILE A 50 3.28 -9.54 9.16
N ILE A 51 3.61 -10.11 10.31
CA ILE A 51 4.75 -11.00 10.51
C ILE A 51 4.20 -12.41 10.65
N GLN A 52 4.71 -13.32 9.83
CA GLN A 52 4.40 -14.75 9.91
C GLN A 52 5.49 -15.48 10.68
N LYS A 53 5.10 -16.31 11.64
CA LYS A 53 6.00 -17.19 12.40
C LYS A 53 5.52 -18.63 12.28
N PRO A 54 6.40 -19.64 12.31
CA PRO A 54 5.97 -21.03 12.36
C PRO A 54 4.98 -21.25 13.51
N SER A 55 3.84 -21.89 13.23
CA SER A 55 2.86 -22.21 14.26
C SER A 55 3.28 -23.43 15.06
N SER A 56 2.92 -23.45 16.35
CA SER A 56 3.05 -24.63 17.20
C SER A 56 1.84 -25.56 17.12
N ILE A 57 0.76 -25.14 16.44
CA ILE A 57 -0.50 -25.89 16.34
C ILE A 57 -0.41 -26.91 15.19
N PRO A 58 -0.65 -28.22 15.43
CA PRO A 58 -0.67 -29.22 14.37
C PRO A 58 -1.66 -28.88 13.26
N GLY A 59 -1.19 -28.89 12.01
CA GLY A 59 -1.99 -28.55 10.83
C GLY A 59 -2.04 -27.06 10.48
N MET A 60 -1.50 -26.17 11.30
CA MET A 60 -1.37 -24.74 10.99
C MET A 60 0.04 -24.41 10.49
N LYS A 61 0.15 -23.75 9.33
CA LYS A 61 1.45 -23.40 8.75
C LYS A 61 2.15 -22.27 9.51
N SER A 62 1.41 -21.25 9.93
CA SER A 62 1.99 -20.05 10.53
C SER A 62 1.02 -19.32 11.45
N ASP A 63 1.55 -18.75 12.53
CA ASP A 63 0.89 -17.75 13.36
C ASP A 63 1.17 -16.34 12.80
N TRP A 64 0.22 -15.43 12.96
CA TRP A 64 0.34 -14.05 12.49
C TRP A 64 0.38 -13.06 13.65
N SER A 65 1.19 -12.03 13.48
CA SER A 65 1.20 -10.85 14.37
C SER A 65 1.33 -9.59 13.55
N ASP A 66 0.73 -8.49 14.01
CA ASP A 66 0.85 -7.20 13.34
C ASP A 66 2.30 -6.74 13.27
N ARG A 67 2.69 -6.23 12.09
CA ARG A 67 3.97 -5.54 11.93
C ARG A 67 3.88 -4.16 12.58
N LYS A 68 4.94 -3.72 13.27
CA LYS A 68 4.98 -2.42 13.97
C LYS A 68 6.05 -1.49 13.39
N ASP A 69 5.64 -0.25 13.15
CA ASP A 69 6.47 0.96 13.02
C ASP A 69 7.52 1.05 11.89
N ASP A 70 7.76 -0.01 11.11
CA ASP A 70 8.79 -0.03 10.06
C ASP A 70 8.24 -0.15 8.63
N PHE A 71 6.94 0.08 8.43
CA PHE A 71 6.27 0.03 7.14
C PHE A 71 5.68 1.39 6.72
N LEU A 72 5.23 1.47 5.47
CA LEU A 72 4.62 2.68 4.92
C LEU A 72 3.18 2.85 5.44
N THR A 73 2.98 3.63 6.50
CA THR A 73 1.65 4.02 6.99
C THR A 73 0.95 5.04 6.08
N LYS A 74 -0.37 5.20 6.19
CA LYS A 74 -1.15 6.22 5.42
C LYS A 74 -0.61 7.65 5.61
N ASP A 75 -0.25 8.03 6.83
CA ASP A 75 0.30 9.38 7.10
C ASP A 75 1.66 9.57 6.45
N ARG A 76 2.49 8.53 6.46
CA ARG A 76 3.82 8.55 5.86
C ARG A 76 3.74 8.53 4.33
N PHE A 77 2.77 7.81 3.79
CA PHE A 77 2.41 7.85 2.37
C PHE A 77 2.15 9.28 1.92
N ILE A 78 1.30 10.03 2.60
CA ILE A 78 0.94 11.41 2.21
C ILE A 78 2.20 12.28 2.14
N LYS A 79 3.04 12.22 3.18
CA LYS A 79 4.29 12.99 3.25
C LYS A 79 5.24 12.62 2.10
N ILE A 80 5.46 11.33 1.85
CA ILE A 80 6.35 10.88 0.77
C ILE A 80 5.79 11.27 -0.59
N TYR A 81 4.47 11.18 -0.77
CA TYR A 81 3.81 11.54 -2.01
C TYR A 81 4.01 13.02 -2.35
N GLU A 82 3.78 13.92 -1.39
CA GLU A 82 4.02 15.36 -1.55
C GLU A 82 5.48 15.65 -1.90
N LYS A 83 6.42 14.96 -1.25
CA LYS A 83 7.86 15.06 -1.54
C LYS A 83 8.20 14.60 -2.96
N CYS A 84 7.63 13.48 -3.42
CA CYS A 84 7.80 13.01 -4.79
C CYS A 84 7.20 13.99 -5.81
N GLY A 85 6.02 14.55 -5.53
CA GLY A 85 5.39 15.57 -6.37
C GLY A 85 6.25 16.82 -6.50
N GLY A 86 6.85 17.28 -5.40
CA GLY A 86 7.73 18.45 -5.37
C GLY A 86 8.94 18.35 -6.31
N ILE A 87 9.56 17.17 -6.43
CA ILE A 87 10.68 16.95 -7.39
C ILE A 87 10.20 16.89 -8.83
N LEU A 88 9.00 16.36 -9.08
CA LEU A 88 8.47 16.18 -10.42
C LEU A 88 8.02 17.49 -11.06
N HIS A 89 7.72 18.52 -10.27
CA HIS A 89 7.46 19.86 -10.77
C HIS A 89 8.77 20.51 -11.24
N ALA A 90 8.73 21.22 -12.38
CA ALA A 90 9.87 22.00 -12.85
C ALA A 90 10.27 23.03 -11.77
N ASP A 91 11.56 23.09 -11.45
CA ASP A 91 12.11 24.00 -10.45
C ASP A 91 11.72 25.45 -10.83
N ASN A 92 11.01 26.14 -9.93
CA ASN A 92 10.75 27.57 -10.08
C ASN A 92 12.11 28.31 -10.01
N PRO A 93 12.49 29.11 -11.02
CA PRO A 93 13.74 29.88 -11.01
C PRO A 93 13.91 30.80 -9.79
N TYR A 94 12.80 31.19 -9.17
CA TYR A 94 12.75 32.04 -7.98
C TYR A 94 12.40 31.28 -6.69
N GLY A 95 12.25 29.95 -6.76
CA GLY A 95 11.91 29.08 -5.63
C GLY A 95 13.14 28.56 -4.89
N SER A 96 12.92 27.88 -3.77
CA SER A 96 13.98 27.12 -3.10
C SER A 96 14.45 25.97 -3.98
N LYS A 97 15.76 25.83 -4.17
CA LYS A 97 16.35 24.74 -4.95
C LYS A 97 15.98 23.39 -4.34
N THR A 98 15.68 22.42 -5.20
CA THR A 98 15.45 21.02 -4.81
C THR A 98 16.68 20.42 -4.14
N ASP A 99 16.52 19.91 -2.91
CA ASP A 99 17.60 19.24 -2.15
C ASP A 99 17.73 17.77 -2.55
N TYR A 100 18.46 17.52 -3.63
CA TYR A 100 18.71 16.17 -4.13
C TYR A 100 19.42 15.25 -3.13
N ASN A 101 20.21 15.79 -2.20
CA ASN A 101 20.90 15.00 -1.18
C ASN A 101 19.92 14.46 -0.14
N TYR A 102 18.96 15.28 0.29
CA TYR A 102 17.85 14.84 1.13
C TYR A 102 17.14 13.64 0.50
N TYR A 103 16.72 13.75 -0.78
CA TYR A 103 16.01 12.66 -1.45
C TYR A 103 16.87 11.40 -1.54
N ARG A 104 18.12 11.52 -1.99
CA ARG A 104 19.04 10.37 -2.09
C ARG A 104 19.22 9.66 -0.75
N GLY A 105 19.30 10.41 0.35
CA GLY A 105 19.40 9.86 1.71
C GLY A 105 18.16 9.06 2.14
N HIS A 106 16.96 9.46 1.69
CA HIS A 106 15.70 8.86 2.12
C HIS A 106 15.18 7.76 1.19
N LEU A 107 15.66 7.66 -0.05
CA LEU A 107 15.18 6.66 -1.03
C LEU A 107 15.25 5.23 -0.51
N LYS A 108 16.34 4.85 0.17
CA LYS A 108 16.51 3.51 0.75
C LYS A 108 15.46 3.24 1.82
N GLU A 109 15.21 4.23 2.66
CA GLU A 109 14.28 4.17 3.78
C GLU A 109 12.83 4.06 3.27
N TRP A 110 12.44 4.89 2.31
CA TRP A 110 11.12 4.83 1.65
C TRP A 110 10.90 3.51 0.90
N ARG A 111 11.92 3.02 0.19
CA ARG A 111 11.85 1.70 -0.44
C ARG A 111 11.62 0.61 0.60
N ASN A 112 12.40 0.61 1.67
CA ASN A 112 12.31 -0.41 2.71
C ASN A 112 10.93 -0.39 3.38
N SER A 113 10.34 0.77 3.63
CA SER A 113 9.00 0.86 4.23
C SER A 113 7.90 0.34 3.29
N ILE A 114 8.02 0.54 1.97
CA ILE A 114 7.14 -0.06 0.96
C ILE A 114 7.30 -1.58 0.91
N VAL A 115 8.54 -2.07 0.86
CA VAL A 115 8.83 -3.52 0.91
C VAL A 115 8.22 -4.11 2.17
N ASN A 116 8.38 -3.41 3.30
CA ASN A 116 7.87 -3.86 4.57
C ASN A 116 6.34 -3.91 4.66
N LEU A 117 5.67 -2.97 3.99
CA LEU A 117 4.22 -2.96 3.84
C LEU A 117 3.71 -4.14 2.99
N LEU A 118 4.42 -4.48 1.91
CA LEU A 118 3.92 -5.41 0.89
C LEU A 118 4.46 -6.85 1.03
N ASN A 119 5.52 -7.09 1.81
CA ASN A 119 6.20 -8.38 1.85
C ASN A 119 5.27 -9.54 2.27
N ALA A 120 4.53 -9.35 3.36
CA ALA A 120 3.47 -10.23 3.81
C ALA A 120 2.36 -9.34 4.38
N HIS A 121 1.20 -9.36 3.76
CA HIS A 121 0.12 -8.45 4.13
C HIS A 121 -1.23 -9.05 3.82
N THR A 122 -2.22 -8.65 4.61
CA THR A 122 -3.61 -8.96 4.31
C THR A 122 -4.29 -7.79 3.62
N ILE A 123 -5.26 -8.10 2.75
CA ILE A 123 -6.16 -7.11 2.13
C ILE A 123 -7.59 -7.62 2.17
N LYS A 124 -8.53 -6.67 2.17
CA LYS A 124 -9.92 -6.93 1.77
C LYS A 124 -10.24 -6.19 0.49
N LEU A 125 -10.73 -6.94 -0.49
CA LEU A 125 -11.16 -6.39 -1.77
C LEU A 125 -12.55 -5.75 -1.61
N VAL A 126 -12.79 -4.69 -2.36
CA VAL A 126 -14.09 -4.00 -2.31
C VAL A 126 -15.22 -4.96 -2.69
N LYS A 127 -16.27 -5.02 -1.85
CA LYS A 127 -17.43 -5.93 -2.00
C LYS A 127 -17.10 -7.43 -1.98
N ASP A 128 -15.94 -7.82 -1.44
CA ASP A 128 -15.59 -9.21 -1.19
C ASP A 128 -15.65 -9.50 0.32
N LYS A 129 -16.14 -10.68 0.69
CA LYS A 129 -16.21 -11.13 2.09
C LYS A 129 -14.93 -11.84 2.54
N ASN A 130 -14.12 -12.29 1.58
CA ASN A 130 -12.89 -13.02 1.85
C ASN A 130 -11.80 -12.07 2.37
N LEU A 131 -10.93 -12.63 3.22
CA LEU A 131 -9.65 -12.03 3.55
C LEU A 131 -8.58 -12.66 2.65
N TYR A 132 -7.69 -11.84 2.08
CA TYR A 132 -6.60 -12.34 1.25
C TYR A 132 -5.27 -12.08 1.93
N LEU A 133 -4.45 -13.12 2.11
CA LEU A 133 -3.03 -12.99 2.46
C LEU A 133 -2.22 -13.00 1.17
N PHE A 134 -1.41 -11.96 0.95
CA PHE A 134 -0.42 -11.89 -0.13
C PHE A 134 1.00 -12.01 0.42
N GLN A 135 1.85 -12.71 -0.31
CA GLN A 135 3.25 -12.95 0.05
C GLN A 135 4.14 -12.77 -1.17
N MET A 136 5.18 -11.93 -1.06
CA MET A 136 6.07 -11.63 -2.18
C MET A 136 7.12 -12.73 -2.45
N GLU A 137 7.22 -13.74 -1.58
CA GLU A 137 8.15 -14.88 -1.66
C GLU A 137 9.63 -14.48 -1.84
N ALA A 138 10.50 -15.46 -2.11
CA ALA A 138 11.91 -15.21 -2.41
C ALA A 138 12.10 -14.59 -3.81
N ALA A 139 13.26 -13.99 -4.07
CA ALA A 139 13.54 -13.24 -5.30
C ALA A 139 13.29 -14.00 -6.63
N ASN A 140 13.31 -15.33 -6.62
CA ASN A 140 13.12 -16.17 -7.79
C ASN A 140 11.73 -16.84 -7.84
N ALA A 141 10.82 -16.47 -6.95
CA ALA A 141 9.47 -16.99 -6.88
C ALA A 141 8.47 -15.89 -7.23
N ASN A 142 7.34 -16.31 -7.82
CA ASN A 142 6.22 -15.40 -8.03
C ASN A 142 5.55 -15.10 -6.68
N PRO A 143 4.97 -13.90 -6.51
CA PRO A 143 4.10 -13.64 -5.37
C PRO A 143 2.97 -14.67 -5.30
N SER A 144 2.67 -15.11 -4.09
CA SER A 144 1.59 -16.05 -3.81
C SER A 144 0.47 -15.36 -3.04
N TYR A 145 -0.72 -15.97 -3.05
CA TYR A 145 -1.81 -15.54 -2.19
C TYR A 145 -2.60 -16.73 -1.64
N THR A 146 -3.25 -16.51 -0.49
CA THR A 146 -4.22 -17.43 0.11
C THR A 146 -5.50 -16.66 0.41
N ALA A 147 -6.65 -17.17 -0.03
CA ALA A 147 -7.96 -16.61 0.28
C ALA A 147 -8.58 -17.34 1.48
N PHE A 148 -9.08 -16.60 2.45
CA PHE A 148 -9.76 -17.10 3.63
C PHE A 148 -11.23 -16.68 3.56
N ALA A 149 -12.11 -17.66 3.46
CA ALA A 149 -13.54 -17.44 3.55
C ALA A 149 -13.95 -17.19 5.02
N PRO A 150 -14.94 -16.32 5.27
CA PRO A 150 -15.52 -16.18 6.60
C PRO A 150 -16.11 -17.53 7.06
N VAL A 151 -15.98 -17.82 8.36
CA VAL A 151 -16.56 -19.03 8.95
C VAL A 151 -18.00 -18.73 9.37
N GLY A 152 -18.96 -19.29 8.63
CA GLY A 152 -20.40 -19.23 8.93
C GLY A 152 -21.14 -18.04 8.32
N GLU A 153 -22.14 -18.34 7.49
CA GLU A 153 -23.36 -17.53 7.30
C GLU A 153 -24.56 -18.34 7.77
#